data_AF-A0A812X4F9-F1
#
_entry.id   AF-A0A812X4F9-F1
#
_cell.length_a   1.000
_cell.length_b   1.000
_cell.length_c   1.000
_cell.angle_alpha   90.00
_cell.angle_beta   90.00
_cell.angle_gamma   90.00
#
_symmetry.space_group_name_H-M   'P 1'
#
loop_
_entity.id
_entity.type
_entity.pdbx_description
1 polymer ?
#
loop_
_entity_poly.entity_id
_entity_poly.type
_entity_poly.pdbx_seq_one_letter_code
_entity_poly.pdbx_strand_id
1 'polypeptide(L)'
;MRLSVATVPSLRLYIFYRVIVAITANAFFGASSASISDVFGRGSAAFAEATSRVQRFALMAMLTGTYAGRFVKEPQHAFAAVGCMQLLAAACVGLCVTETLPAKGTMDWSLNTVSPLSSWSFFRKSKALAVLAVLCTAMELPSHVNIDAVYRRQKFGERWGNERDSSQMVVYQIAGVLSTFFRAPLIAKLGQQGACRLEAWCTVIMNLNNALAWRPSLLYLNPLLCVFQCGGLAQLGEQTVSCSNRFLVTSFHAIKKTRYPHLQALEETG
;
A
#
# COMPACT_ATOMS: atom_id res chain seq x y z
N MET A 1 18.80 1.26 5.45
CA MET A 1 18.01 1.88 6.53
C MET A 1 17.26 0.90 7.43
N ARG A 2 16.52 -0.09 6.91
CA ARG A 2 15.89 -1.13 7.76
C ARG A 2 16.92 -1.89 8.62
N LEU A 3 18.09 -2.19 8.06
CA LEU A 3 19.23 -2.77 8.79
C LEU A 3 19.74 -1.86 9.92
N SER A 4 19.79 -0.55 9.69
CA SER A 4 20.19 0.44 10.70
C SER A 4 19.19 0.51 11.87
N VAL A 5 17.90 0.35 11.59
CA VAL A 5 16.85 0.26 12.63
C VAL A 5 16.95 -1.06 13.40
N ALA A 6 17.37 -2.14 12.74
CA ALA A 6 17.59 -3.44 13.38
C ALA A 6 18.80 -3.42 14.34
N THR A 7 19.90 -2.76 13.95
CA THR A 7 21.14 -2.72 14.75
C THR A 7 21.11 -1.67 15.86
N VAL A 8 20.50 -0.50 15.63
CA VAL A 8 20.41 0.57 16.62
C VAL A 8 18.96 1.08 16.72
N PRO A 9 18.09 0.36 17.45
CA PRO A 9 16.68 0.73 17.55
C PRO A 9 16.54 2.04 18.33
N SER A 10 16.14 3.10 17.63
CA SER A 10 15.77 4.39 18.22
C SER A 10 14.51 4.96 17.55
N LEU A 11 13.71 5.69 18.33
CA LEU A 11 12.46 6.29 17.84
C LEU A 11 12.71 7.29 16.71
N ARG A 12 13.75 8.13 16.85
CA ARG A 12 14.13 9.13 15.83
C ARG A 12 14.51 8.46 14.51
N LEU A 13 15.34 7.41 14.57
CA LEU A 13 15.75 6.67 13.38
C LEU A 13 14.55 5.97 12.72
N TYR A 14 13.62 5.46 13.52
CA TYR A 14 12.39 4.85 13.01
C TYR A 14 11.50 5.86 12.28
N ILE A 15 11.26 7.04 12.88
CA ILE A 15 10.47 8.12 12.26
C ILE A 15 11.14 8.57 10.96
N PHE A 16 12.45 8.80 10.98
CA PHE A 16 13.21 9.19 9.80
C PHE A 16 13.15 8.14 8.68
N TYR A 17 13.34 6.87 9.03
CA TYR A 17 13.15 5.74 8.13
C TYR A 17 11.75 5.74 7.48
N ARG A 18 10.69 6.04 8.24
CA ARG A 18 9.33 6.10 7.72
C ARG A 18 9.13 7.21 6.70
N VAL A 19 9.64 8.40 6.98
CA VAL A 19 9.59 9.54 6.05
C VAL A 19 10.29 9.17 4.74
N ILE A 20 11.48 8.57 4.83
CA ILE A 20 12.23 8.15 3.65
C ILE A 20 11.50 7.07 2.88
N VAL A 21 10.93 6.06 3.55
CA VAL A 21 10.16 5.02 2.87
C VAL A 21 8.92 5.59 2.19
N ALA A 22 8.21 6.52 2.81
CA ALA A 22 7.04 7.15 2.20
C ALA A 22 7.39 7.88 0.89
N ILE A 23 8.54 8.57 0.85
CA ILE A 23 9.02 9.28 -0.33
C ILE A 23 9.52 8.30 -1.40
N THR A 24 10.41 7.39 -1.00
CA THR A 24 11.10 6.47 -1.92
C THR A 24 10.19 5.38 -2.49
N ALA A 25 9.24 4.87 -1.71
CA ALA A 25 8.30 3.86 -2.18
C ALA A 25 7.40 4.41 -3.29
N ASN A 26 6.83 5.60 -3.09
CA ASN A 26 5.97 6.24 -4.09
C ASN A 26 6.73 6.54 -5.40
N ALA A 27 7.96 7.05 -5.28
CA ALA A 27 8.84 7.26 -6.44
C ALA A 27 9.15 5.93 -7.17
N PHE A 28 9.47 4.87 -6.42
CA PHE A 28 9.78 3.55 -6.99
C PHE A 28 8.58 2.91 -7.69
N PHE A 29 7.39 2.94 -7.09
CA PHE A 29 6.18 2.41 -7.71
C PHE A 29 5.78 3.20 -8.96
N GLY A 30 5.89 4.53 -8.91
CA GLY A 30 5.66 5.40 -10.07
C GLY A 30 6.61 5.08 -11.23
N ALA A 31 7.92 5.00 -10.94
CA ALA A 31 8.95 4.67 -11.93
C ALA A 31 8.78 3.26 -12.50
N SER A 32 8.46 2.27 -11.66
CA SER A 32 8.23 0.89 -12.10
C SER A 32 6.98 0.77 -12.99
N SER A 33 5.90 1.48 -12.65
CA SER A 33 4.71 1.49 -13.49
C SER A 33 4.96 2.19 -14.83
N ALA A 34 5.77 3.25 -14.83
CA ALA A 34 6.15 3.96 -16.06
C ALA A 34 7.03 3.10 -16.97
N SER A 35 8.06 2.44 -16.43
CA SER A 35 8.94 1.58 -17.22
C SER A 35 8.21 0.38 -17.84
N ILE A 36 7.29 -0.26 -17.12
CA ILE A 36 6.43 -1.33 -17.68
C ILE A 36 5.53 -0.77 -18.79
N SER A 37 5.01 0.45 -18.60
CA SER A 37 4.21 1.17 -19.59
C SER A 37 5.00 1.44 -20.87
N ASP A 38 6.26 1.79 -20.74
CA ASP A 38 7.11 2.17 -21.88
C ASP A 38 7.50 0.92 -22.71
N VAL A 39 7.63 -0.25 -22.07
CA VAL A 39 7.91 -1.53 -22.77
C VAL A 39 6.69 -2.10 -23.48
N PHE A 40 5.52 -2.08 -22.84
CA PHE A 40 4.31 -2.78 -23.36
C PHE A 40 3.24 -1.85 -23.95
N GLY A 41 3.41 -0.54 -23.86
CA GLY A 41 2.44 0.47 -24.26
C GLY A 41 1.28 0.63 -23.26
N ARG A 42 0.96 1.87 -22.88
CA ARG A 42 -0.13 2.16 -21.94
C ARG A 42 -1.47 1.67 -22.46
N GLY A 43 -2.21 0.95 -21.63
CA GLY A 43 -3.58 0.50 -21.95
C GLY A 43 -3.65 -0.73 -22.86
N SER A 44 -2.52 -1.35 -23.21
CA SER A 44 -2.51 -2.62 -23.93
C SER A 44 -2.88 -3.80 -23.02
N ALA A 45 -3.42 -4.88 -23.60
CA ALA A 45 -3.68 -6.13 -22.86
C ALA A 45 -2.39 -6.72 -22.26
N ALA A 46 -1.26 -6.59 -22.98
CA ALA A 46 0.05 -7.02 -22.51
C ALA A 46 0.51 -6.24 -21.27
N PHE A 47 0.28 -4.93 -21.23
CA PHE A 47 0.55 -4.10 -20.04
C PHE A 47 -0.32 -4.53 -18.84
N ALA A 48 -1.61 -4.80 -19.07
CA ALA A 48 -2.51 -5.26 -18.02
C ALA A 48 -2.08 -6.63 -17.45
N GLU A 49 -1.62 -7.54 -18.31
CA GLU A 49 -1.11 -8.85 -17.90
C GLU A 49 0.21 -8.75 -17.13
N ALA A 50 1.19 -7.99 -17.65
CA ALA A 50 2.49 -7.79 -16.99
C ALA A 50 2.31 -7.18 -15.59
N THR A 51 1.49 -6.13 -15.49
CA THR A 51 1.17 -5.47 -14.21
C THR A 51 0.49 -6.43 -13.24
N SER A 52 -0.44 -7.27 -13.74
CA SER A 52 -1.13 -8.28 -12.92
C SER A 52 -0.17 -9.35 -12.40
N ARG A 53 0.83 -9.78 -13.18
CA ARG A 53 1.86 -10.73 -12.73
C ARG A 53 2.72 -10.14 -11.62
N VAL A 54 3.20 -8.90 -11.77
CA VAL A 54 3.96 -8.19 -10.72
C VAL A 54 3.12 -8.08 -9.44
N GLN A 55 1.86 -7.68 -9.58
CA GLN A 55 0.92 -7.55 -8.46
C GLN A 55 0.68 -8.90 -7.75
N ARG A 56 0.55 -10.01 -8.49
CA ARG A 56 0.43 -11.36 -7.90
C ARG A 56 1.62 -11.71 -7.02
N PHE A 57 2.84 -11.58 -7.55
CA PHE A 57 4.04 -11.89 -6.78
C PHE A 57 4.19 -10.99 -5.55
N ALA A 58 3.87 -9.70 -5.69
CA ALA A 58 3.93 -8.77 -4.58
C ALA A 58 2.90 -9.11 -3.49
N LEU A 59 1.65 -9.44 -3.85
CA LEU A 59 0.62 -9.84 -2.89
C LEU A 59 0.93 -11.18 -2.22
N MET A 60 1.47 -12.14 -2.96
CA MET A 60 1.95 -13.40 -2.39
C MET A 60 3.11 -13.17 -1.42
N ALA A 61 4.05 -12.29 -1.74
CA ALA A 61 5.14 -11.89 -0.84
C ALA A 61 4.62 -11.16 0.42
N MET A 62 3.58 -10.33 0.29
CA MET A 62 2.92 -9.71 1.43
C MET A 62 2.22 -10.74 2.32
N LEU A 63 1.54 -11.72 1.73
CA LEU A 63 0.86 -12.79 2.46
C LEU A 63 1.85 -13.70 3.20
N THR A 64 2.91 -14.13 2.51
CA THR A 64 3.99 -14.92 3.15
C THR A 64 4.73 -14.12 4.20
N GLY A 65 5.01 -12.83 3.97
CA GLY A 65 5.61 -11.94 4.97
C GLY A 65 4.72 -11.73 6.19
N THR A 66 3.41 -11.59 5.99
CA THR A 66 2.42 -11.45 7.08
C THR A 66 2.30 -12.74 7.89
N TYR A 67 2.34 -13.90 7.22
CA TYR A 67 2.33 -15.20 7.88
C TYR A 67 3.63 -15.48 8.63
N ALA A 68 4.79 -15.29 7.99
CA ALA A 68 6.11 -15.46 8.58
C ALA A 68 6.34 -14.52 9.77
N GLY A 69 5.81 -13.29 9.69
CA GLY A 69 5.87 -12.31 10.77
C GLY A 69 5.22 -12.77 12.09
N ARG A 70 4.32 -13.77 12.05
CA ARG A 70 3.73 -14.37 13.27
C ARG A 70 4.73 -15.20 14.08
N PHE A 71 5.77 -15.73 13.44
CA PHE A 71 6.76 -16.58 14.08
C PHE A 71 7.98 -15.80 14.59
N VAL A 72 8.12 -14.53 14.21
CA VAL A 72 9.25 -13.69 14.61
C VAL A 72 8.94 -13.01 15.94
N LYS A 73 9.58 -13.50 17.02
CA LYS A 73 9.40 -12.96 18.37
C LYS A 73 10.05 -11.59 18.56
N GLU A 74 11.17 -11.35 17.89
CA GLU A 74 11.94 -10.12 18.02
C GLU A 74 11.84 -9.25 16.76
N PRO A 75 11.37 -7.99 16.86
CA PRO A 75 11.17 -7.13 15.70
C PRO A 75 12.48 -6.83 14.96
N GLN A 76 13.62 -6.87 15.65
CA GLN A 76 14.95 -6.62 15.07
C GLN A 76 15.28 -7.62 13.97
N HIS A 77 14.98 -8.91 14.17
CA HIS A 77 15.20 -9.95 13.17
C HIS A 77 14.31 -9.76 11.94
N ALA A 78 13.06 -9.31 12.13
CA ALA A 78 12.18 -8.98 11.00
C ALA A 78 12.74 -7.80 10.18
N PHE A 79 13.19 -6.73 10.84
CA PHE A 79 13.79 -5.58 10.15
C PHE A 79 15.09 -5.94 9.43
N ALA A 80 15.92 -6.82 10.01
CA ALA A 80 17.14 -7.29 9.40
C ALA A 80 16.87 -8.15 8.15
N ALA A 81 16.02 -9.18 8.26
CA ALA A 81 15.66 -10.06 7.16
C ALA A 81 15.07 -9.28 5.97
N VAL A 82 14.11 -8.39 6.26
CA VAL A 82 13.50 -7.54 5.23
C VAL A 82 14.51 -6.55 4.64
N GLY A 83 15.43 -6.03 5.44
CA GLY A 83 16.52 -5.17 4.97
C GLY A 83 17.45 -5.90 3.99
N CYS A 84 17.82 -7.15 4.27
CA CYS A 84 18.60 -7.98 3.37
C CYS A 84 17.85 -8.28 2.07
N MET A 85 16.56 -8.64 2.15
CA MET A 85 15.73 -8.85 0.96
C MET A 85 15.64 -7.60 0.09
N GLN A 86 15.55 -6.41 0.68
CA GLN A 86 15.56 -5.15 -0.07
C GLN A 86 16.89 -4.88 -0.77
N LEU A 87 18.03 -5.18 -0.13
CA LEU A 87 19.34 -5.05 -0.77
C LEU A 87 19.50 -6.02 -1.94
N LEU A 88 19.06 -7.27 -1.77
CA LEU A 88 19.03 -8.24 -2.86
C LEU A 88 18.14 -7.77 -4.01
N ALA A 89 16.95 -7.26 -3.71
CA ALA A 89 16.06 -6.70 -4.72
C ALA A 89 16.69 -5.51 -5.46
N ALA A 90 17.36 -4.60 -4.74
CA ALA A 90 18.06 -3.47 -5.34
C ALA A 90 19.23 -3.92 -6.24
N ALA A 91 19.98 -4.94 -5.82
CA ALA A 91 21.04 -5.53 -6.64
C ALA A 91 20.47 -6.19 -7.91
N CYS A 92 19.39 -6.98 -7.79
CA CYS A 92 18.70 -7.56 -8.94
C CYS A 92 18.19 -6.48 -9.91
N VAL A 93 17.58 -5.41 -9.39
CA VAL A 93 17.12 -4.29 -10.22
C VAL A 93 18.31 -3.63 -10.94
N GLY A 94 19.39 -3.35 -10.23
CA GLY A 94 20.58 -2.72 -10.81
C GLY A 94 21.29 -3.56 -11.87
N LEU A 95 21.17 -4.90 -11.81
CA LEU A 95 21.80 -5.81 -12.77
C LEU A 95 20.88 -6.20 -13.95
N CYS A 96 19.56 -6.20 -13.75
CA CYS A 96 18.61 -6.77 -14.72
C CYS A 96 17.69 -5.75 -15.39
N VAL A 97 17.49 -4.56 -14.80
CA VAL A 97 16.59 -3.56 -15.40
C VAL A 97 17.33 -2.78 -16.48
N THR A 98 16.78 -2.80 -17.68
CA THR A 98 17.26 -2.01 -18.82
C THR A 98 16.72 -0.59 -18.76
N GLU A 99 17.55 0.38 -19.14
CA GLU A 99 17.14 1.78 -19.27
C GLU A 99 16.00 1.91 -20.28
N THR A 100 14.89 2.53 -19.85
CA THR A 100 13.70 2.73 -20.69
C THR A 100 13.52 4.20 -21.08
N LEU A 101 14.30 5.12 -20.49
CA LEU A 101 14.26 6.52 -20.87
C LEU A 101 14.88 6.73 -22.26
N PRO A 102 14.32 7.66 -23.07
CA PRO A 102 14.92 8.02 -24.34
C PRO A 102 16.32 8.61 -24.13
N ALA A 103 17.21 8.40 -25.11
CA ALA A 103 18.59 8.87 -25.04
C ALA A 103 18.65 10.35 -24.68
N LYS A 104 19.59 10.72 -23.81
CA LYS A 104 19.72 12.02 -23.12
C LYS A 104 19.58 13.27 -24.02
N GLY A 105 19.79 13.14 -25.33
CA GLY A 105 19.68 14.21 -26.32
C GLY A 105 18.27 14.58 -26.79
N THR A 106 17.23 13.81 -26.47
CA THR A 106 15.82 14.13 -26.82
C THR A 106 14.96 14.57 -25.63
N MET A 107 15.51 14.56 -24.42
CA MET A 107 14.82 15.03 -23.22
C MET A 107 15.09 16.51 -23.01
N ASP A 108 14.05 17.35 -23.08
CA ASP A 108 14.11 18.74 -22.61
C ASP A 108 14.26 18.75 -21.08
N TRP A 109 15.51 18.76 -20.62
CA TRP A 109 15.90 18.95 -19.21
C TRP A 109 15.67 20.40 -18.80
N SER A 110 14.43 20.89 -18.89
CA SER A 110 14.07 22.18 -18.32
C SER A 110 13.94 22.05 -16.79
N LEU A 111 14.49 23.01 -16.04
CA LEU A 111 14.27 23.11 -14.59
C LEU A 111 12.78 23.26 -14.21
N ASN A 112 11.94 23.69 -15.17
CA ASN A 112 10.48 23.73 -15.01
C ASN A 112 9.85 22.32 -14.99
N THR A 113 10.52 21.29 -15.50
CA THR A 113 10.02 19.90 -15.50
C THR A 113 10.31 19.19 -14.17
N VAL A 114 11.31 19.65 -13.41
CA VAL A 114 11.79 19.00 -12.16
C VAL A 114 11.30 19.72 -10.90
N SER A 115 10.77 20.94 -11.01
CA SER A 115 10.23 21.65 -9.85
C SER A 115 9.00 20.93 -9.26
N PRO A 116 8.88 20.73 -7.94
CA PRO A 116 7.66 20.19 -7.33
C PRO A 116 6.43 21.08 -7.57
N LEU A 117 6.65 22.37 -7.90
CA LEU A 117 5.62 23.31 -8.32
C LEU A 117 5.14 23.07 -9.77
N SER A 118 5.86 22.27 -10.56
CA SER A 118 5.47 21.89 -11.92
C SER A 118 4.26 20.96 -11.92
N SER A 119 4.12 20.10 -10.91
CA SER A 119 2.91 19.30 -10.72
C SER A 119 1.71 20.21 -10.47
N TRP A 120 1.89 21.26 -9.66
CA TRP A 120 0.86 22.26 -9.40
C TRP A 120 0.49 23.05 -10.67
N SER A 121 1.48 23.45 -11.46
CA SER A 121 1.24 24.14 -12.73
C SER A 121 0.57 23.23 -13.77
N PHE A 122 0.88 21.93 -13.78
CA PHE A 122 0.24 20.93 -14.63
C PHE A 122 -1.25 20.76 -14.32
N PHE A 123 -1.63 20.58 -13.05
CA PHE A 123 -3.04 20.45 -12.67
C PHE A 123 -3.85 21.73 -12.88
N ARG A 124 -3.20 22.90 -12.88
CA ARG A 124 -3.83 24.20 -13.19
C ARG A 124 -4.03 24.45 -14.69
N LYS A 125 -3.50 23.61 -15.60
CA LYS A 125 -3.68 23.79 -17.05
C LYS A 125 -5.14 23.66 -17.51
N SER A 126 -5.99 22.95 -16.75
CA SER A 126 -7.41 22.80 -17.07
C SER A 126 -8.26 22.67 -15.80
N LYS A 127 -9.48 23.24 -15.83
CA LYS A 127 -10.46 23.06 -14.76
C LYS A 127 -10.78 21.58 -14.51
N ALA A 128 -10.81 20.77 -15.56
CA ALA A 128 -11.07 19.33 -15.44
C ALA A 128 -9.96 18.58 -14.71
N LEU A 129 -8.69 18.92 -14.98
CA LEU A 129 -7.52 18.34 -14.30
C LEU A 129 -7.45 18.74 -12.83
N ALA A 130 -7.76 20.00 -12.53
CA ALA A 130 -7.81 20.48 -11.15
C ALA A 130 -8.91 19.78 -10.34
N VAL A 131 -10.12 19.63 -10.91
CA VAL A 131 -11.22 18.90 -10.27
C VAL A 131 -10.86 17.43 -10.07
N LEU A 132 -10.23 16.78 -11.05
CA LEU A 132 -9.76 15.40 -10.93
C LEU A 132 -8.74 15.25 -9.79
N ALA A 133 -7.77 16.17 -9.68
CA ALA A 133 -6.77 16.15 -8.62
C ALA A 133 -7.38 16.30 -7.23
N VAL A 134 -8.34 17.23 -7.08
CA VAL A 134 -9.07 17.42 -5.82
C VAL A 134 -9.89 16.18 -5.48
N LEU A 135 -10.59 15.60 -6.47
CA LEU A 135 -11.37 14.38 -6.28
C LEU A 135 -10.49 13.19 -5.87
N CYS A 136 -9.37 12.95 -6.56
CA CYS A 136 -8.42 11.90 -6.19
C CYS A 136 -7.86 12.12 -4.79
N THR A 137 -7.48 13.34 -4.44
CA THR A 137 -6.98 13.66 -3.09
C THR A 137 -8.05 13.41 -2.04
N ALA A 138 -9.29 13.80 -2.28
CA ALA A 138 -10.40 13.57 -1.37
C ALA A 138 -10.75 12.08 -1.24
N MET A 139 -10.61 11.30 -2.31
CA MET A 139 -10.83 9.85 -2.31
C MET A 139 -9.72 9.08 -1.58
N GLU A 140 -8.45 9.50 -1.67
CA GLU A 140 -7.32 8.81 -1.04
C GLU A 140 -7.02 9.30 0.39
N LEU A 141 -7.46 10.49 0.79
CA LEU A 141 -7.22 10.99 2.16
C LEU A 141 -7.69 10.01 3.27
N PRO A 142 -8.89 9.38 3.17
CA PRO A 142 -9.34 8.42 4.19
C PRO A 142 -8.48 7.16 4.27
N SER A 143 -7.91 6.70 3.14
CA SER A 143 -7.07 5.49 3.09
C SER A 143 -5.75 5.72 3.84
N HIS A 144 -5.19 6.93 3.78
CA HIS A 144 -3.95 7.29 4.46
C HIS A 144 -4.08 7.53 5.97
N VAL A 145 -5.24 8.03 6.43
CA VAL A 145 -5.46 8.35 7.85
C VAL A 145 -5.87 7.10 8.67
N ASN A 146 -6.07 5.95 8.01
CA ASN A 146 -6.44 4.67 8.64
C ASN A 146 -7.72 4.78 9.51
N ILE A 147 -8.63 5.66 9.09
CA ILE A 147 -9.87 6.01 9.81
C ILE A 147 -10.73 4.76 10.01
N ASP A 148 -10.77 3.87 9.01
CA ASP A 148 -11.53 2.63 9.05
C ASP A 148 -11.17 1.72 10.22
N ALA A 149 -9.87 1.54 10.50
CA ALA A 149 -9.42 0.65 11.57
C ALA A 149 -9.78 1.22 12.95
N VAL A 150 -9.61 2.53 13.13
CA VAL A 150 -9.97 3.23 14.37
C VAL A 150 -11.48 3.22 14.58
N TYR A 151 -12.24 3.53 13.53
CA TYR A 151 -13.69 3.55 13.55
C TYR A 151 -14.28 2.17 13.89
N ARG A 152 -13.78 1.08 13.29
CA ARG A 152 -14.25 -0.29 13.59
C ARG A 152 -14.01 -0.67 15.05
N ARG A 153 -12.86 -0.28 15.62
CA ARG A 153 -12.55 -0.52 17.04
C ARG A 153 -13.48 0.26 17.96
N GLN A 154 -13.77 1.52 17.65
CA GLN A 154 -14.72 2.33 18.41
C GLN A 154 -16.15 1.80 18.31
N LYS A 155 -16.59 1.39 17.12
CA LYS A 155 -17.95 0.92 16.86
C LYS A 155 -18.26 -0.44 17.47
N PHE A 156 -17.32 -1.39 17.42
CA PHE A 156 -17.55 -2.77 17.87
C PHE A 156 -16.88 -3.09 19.21
N GLY A 157 -16.10 -2.16 19.77
CA GLY A 157 -15.44 -2.28 21.08
C GLY A 157 -14.66 -3.58 21.22
N GLU A 158 -14.87 -4.28 22.33
CA GLU A 158 -14.21 -5.56 22.65
C GLU A 158 -14.46 -6.67 21.61
N ARG A 159 -15.55 -6.59 20.82
CA ARG A 159 -15.85 -7.56 19.77
C ARG A 159 -14.95 -7.39 18.54
N TRP A 160 -14.08 -6.37 18.50
CA TRP A 160 -13.18 -6.09 17.39
C TRP A 160 -11.78 -5.69 17.88
N GLY A 161 -10.98 -6.71 18.21
CA GLY A 161 -9.59 -6.56 18.60
C GLY A 161 -8.59 -6.69 17.45
N ASN A 162 -7.30 -6.55 17.78
CA ASN A 162 -6.18 -6.67 16.84
C ASN A 162 -6.14 -7.99 16.07
N GLU A 163 -6.62 -9.08 16.66
CA GLU A 163 -6.69 -10.39 16.02
C GLU A 163 -7.67 -10.40 14.85
N ARG A 164 -8.89 -9.88 15.03
CA ARG A 164 -9.90 -9.81 13.97
C ARG A 164 -9.51 -8.85 12.86
N ASP A 165 -8.93 -7.71 13.22
CA ASP A 165 -8.29 -6.79 12.28
C ASP A 165 -7.26 -7.55 11.40
N SER A 166 -6.44 -8.40 12.01
CA SER A 166 -5.38 -9.14 11.32
C SER A 166 -5.94 -10.25 10.44
N SER A 167 -6.93 -11.01 10.93
CA SER A 167 -7.65 -12.02 10.15
C SER A 167 -8.32 -11.40 8.93
N GLN A 168 -9.01 -10.27 9.10
CA GLN A 168 -9.63 -9.57 7.97
C GLN A 168 -8.58 -9.12 6.94
N MET A 169 -7.43 -8.58 7.37
CA MET A 169 -6.35 -8.20 6.44
C MET A 169 -5.79 -9.40 5.65
N VAL A 170 -5.67 -10.56 6.27
CA VAL A 170 -5.27 -11.78 5.54
C VAL A 170 -6.31 -12.13 4.48
N VAL A 171 -7.61 -12.05 4.81
CA VAL A 171 -8.67 -12.30 3.82
C VAL A 171 -8.63 -11.24 2.70
N TYR A 172 -8.35 -9.97 3.01
CA TYR A 172 -8.13 -8.93 2.01
C TYR A 172 -6.95 -9.25 1.08
N GLN A 173 -5.83 -9.74 1.62
CA GLN A 173 -4.67 -10.14 0.81
C GLN A 173 -5.00 -11.32 -0.10
N ILE A 174 -5.71 -12.34 0.42
CA ILE A 174 -6.19 -13.48 -0.39
C ILE A 174 -7.13 -13.00 -1.50
N ALA A 175 -8.09 -12.15 -1.16
CA ALA A 175 -9.01 -11.57 -2.13
C ALA A 175 -8.29 -10.72 -3.19
N GLY A 176 -7.25 -9.98 -2.80
CA GLY A 176 -6.38 -9.26 -3.72
C GLY A 176 -5.64 -10.20 -4.66
N VAL A 177 -5.12 -11.34 -4.18
CA VAL A 177 -4.53 -12.36 -5.07
C VAL A 177 -5.57 -12.87 -6.05
N LEU A 178 -6.78 -13.19 -5.57
CA LEU A 178 -7.87 -13.64 -6.42
C LEU A 178 -8.28 -12.59 -7.46
N SER A 179 -8.34 -11.30 -7.09
CA SER A 179 -8.73 -10.22 -8.01
C SER A 179 -7.83 -10.15 -9.24
N THR A 180 -6.54 -10.45 -9.10
CA THR A 180 -5.61 -10.47 -10.23
C THR A 180 -5.94 -11.52 -11.30
N PHE A 181 -6.65 -12.60 -10.95
CA PHE A 181 -7.10 -13.61 -11.91
C PHE A 181 -8.36 -13.16 -12.64
N PHE A 182 -9.23 -12.42 -11.96
CA PHE A 182 -10.48 -11.92 -12.53
C PHE A 182 -10.32 -10.60 -13.28
N ARG A 183 -9.26 -9.83 -13.04
CA ARG A 183 -9.04 -8.51 -13.64
C ARG A 183 -9.05 -8.53 -15.18
N ALA A 184 -8.23 -9.38 -15.81
CA ALA A 184 -8.16 -9.48 -17.26
C ALA A 184 -9.51 -9.89 -17.90
N PRO A 185 -10.18 -10.97 -17.46
CA PRO A 185 -11.50 -11.32 -18.02
C PRO A 185 -12.58 -10.28 -17.71
N LEU A 186 -12.49 -9.56 -16.58
CA LEU A 186 -13.46 -8.53 -16.22
C LEU A 186 -13.30 -7.28 -17.09
N ILE A 187 -12.07 -6.84 -17.36
CA ILE A 187 -11.77 -5.77 -18.33
C ILE A 187 -12.18 -6.20 -19.75
N ALA A 188 -11.93 -7.46 -20.14
CA ALA A 188 -12.32 -7.96 -21.45
C ALA A 188 -13.86 -7.96 -21.66
N LYS A 189 -14.63 -8.23 -20.60
CA LYS A 189 -16.11 -8.24 -20.67
C LYS A 189 -16.75 -6.85 -20.53
N LEU A 190 -16.28 -6.03 -19.60
CA LEU A 190 -16.92 -4.75 -19.25
C LEU A 190 -16.24 -3.52 -19.92
N GLY A 191 -15.08 -3.73 -20.52
CA GLY A 191 -14.19 -2.64 -20.93
C GLY A 191 -13.52 -1.95 -19.73
N GLN A 192 -12.48 -1.17 -20.00
CA GLN A 192 -11.71 -0.45 -18.97
C GLN A 192 -12.59 0.50 -18.15
N GLN A 193 -13.47 1.26 -18.82
CA GLN A 193 -14.37 2.19 -18.14
C GLN A 193 -15.40 1.46 -17.25
N GLY A 194 -15.95 0.34 -17.74
CA GLY A 194 -16.90 -0.47 -16.97
C GLY A 194 -16.24 -1.10 -15.74
N ALA A 195 -15.02 -1.60 -15.88
CA ALA A 195 -14.22 -2.12 -14.77
C ALA A 195 -13.94 -1.05 -13.70
N CYS A 196 -13.53 0.16 -14.09
CA CYS A 196 -13.32 1.27 -13.16
C CYS A 196 -14.61 1.70 -12.45
N ARG A 197 -15.76 1.70 -13.14
CA ARG A 197 -17.07 1.99 -12.51
C ARG A 197 -17.44 0.91 -11.49
N LEU A 198 -17.25 -0.36 -11.82
CA LEU A 198 -17.51 -1.47 -10.90
C LEU A 198 -16.65 -1.34 -9.64
N GLU A 199 -15.36 -1.05 -9.81
CA GLU A 199 -14.44 -0.81 -8.69
C GLU A 199 -14.88 0.34 -7.79
N ALA A 200 -15.31 1.46 -8.37
CA ALA A 200 -15.86 2.57 -7.61
C ALA A 200 -17.11 2.17 -6.81
N TRP A 201 -18.03 1.41 -7.43
CA TRP A 201 -19.21 0.88 -6.75
C TRP A 201 -18.86 -0.08 -5.62
N CYS A 202 -17.93 -1.01 -5.84
CA CYS A 202 -17.44 -1.91 -4.80
C CYS A 202 -16.87 -1.12 -3.61
N THR A 203 -16.08 -0.07 -3.88
CA THR A 203 -15.51 0.80 -2.84
C THR A 203 -16.59 1.53 -2.04
N VAL A 204 -17.62 2.07 -2.72
CA VAL A 204 -18.77 2.69 -2.05
C VAL A 204 -19.51 1.67 -1.17
N ILE A 205 -19.80 0.48 -1.68
CA ILE A 205 -20.48 -0.58 -0.92
C ILE A 205 -19.65 -1.00 0.30
N MET A 206 -18.33 -1.12 0.16
CA MET A 206 -17.44 -1.44 1.29
C MET A 206 -17.50 -0.38 2.38
N ASN A 207 -17.48 0.90 2.00
CA ASN A 207 -17.58 2.02 2.94
C ASN A 207 -18.95 2.07 3.62
N LEU A 208 -20.03 1.82 2.86
CA LEU A 208 -21.38 1.69 3.42
C LEU A 208 -21.46 0.52 4.39
N ASN A 209 -20.87 -0.63 4.06
CA ASN A 209 -20.84 -1.78 4.96
C ASN A 209 -20.01 -1.49 6.22
N ASN A 210 -18.90 -0.76 6.14
CA ASN A 210 -18.18 -0.28 7.33
C ASN A 210 -19.08 0.58 8.23
N ALA A 211 -19.76 1.56 7.65
CA ALA A 211 -20.63 2.49 8.36
C ALA A 211 -21.89 1.81 8.92
N LEU A 212 -22.49 0.87 8.18
CA LEU A 212 -23.81 0.31 8.48
C LEU A 212 -23.77 -1.11 9.05
N ALA A 213 -22.64 -1.82 9.09
CA ALA A 213 -22.60 -3.17 9.66
C ALA A 213 -23.03 -3.17 11.13
N TRP A 214 -24.02 -3.99 11.49
CA TRP A 214 -24.48 -4.15 12.88
C TRP A 214 -23.75 -5.27 13.62
N ARG A 215 -23.06 -6.14 12.87
CA ARG A 215 -22.26 -7.25 13.40
C ARG A 215 -20.86 -7.23 12.78
N PRO A 216 -19.81 -7.57 13.53
CA PRO A 216 -18.45 -7.56 13.00
C PRO A 216 -18.20 -8.62 11.91
N SER A 217 -18.98 -9.71 11.90
CA SER A 217 -18.91 -10.73 10.84
C SER A 217 -19.29 -10.17 9.45
N LEU A 218 -20.17 -9.17 9.38
CA LEU A 218 -20.58 -8.56 8.12
C LEU A 218 -19.44 -7.80 7.44
N LEU A 219 -18.43 -7.36 8.19
CA LEU A 219 -17.25 -6.68 7.65
C LEU A 219 -16.39 -7.60 6.75
N TYR A 220 -16.57 -8.92 6.83
CA TYR A 220 -15.91 -9.89 5.94
C TYR A 220 -16.49 -9.89 4.51
N LEU A 221 -17.62 -9.20 4.29
CA LEU A 221 -18.09 -8.91 2.93
C LEU A 221 -17.13 -7.99 2.18
N ASN A 222 -16.42 -7.10 2.88
CA ASN A 222 -15.54 -6.13 2.22
C ASN A 222 -14.37 -6.80 1.48
N PRO A 223 -13.63 -7.77 2.06
CA PRO A 223 -12.68 -8.57 1.31
C PRO A 223 -13.27 -9.24 0.06
N LEU A 224 -14.51 -9.74 0.11
CA LEU A 224 -15.14 -10.39 -1.06
C LEU A 224 -15.35 -9.39 -2.20
N LEU A 225 -15.74 -8.15 -1.87
CA LEU A 225 -15.89 -7.07 -2.84
C LEU A 225 -14.55 -6.66 -3.47
N CYS A 226 -13.42 -6.83 -2.76
CA CYS A 226 -12.09 -6.58 -3.31
C CYS A 226 -11.70 -7.51 -4.47
N VAL A 227 -12.34 -8.67 -4.61
CA VAL A 227 -12.08 -9.59 -5.73
C VAL A 227 -12.44 -8.94 -7.08
N PHE A 228 -13.36 -7.98 -7.07
CA PHE A 228 -13.81 -7.26 -8.27
C PHE A 228 -13.07 -5.94 -8.51
N GLN A 229 -12.17 -5.54 -7.61
CA GLN A 229 -11.38 -4.31 -7.77
C GLN A 229 -10.29 -4.53 -8.83
N CYS A 230 -10.22 -3.61 -9.79
CA CYS A 230 -9.33 -3.68 -10.94
C CYS A 230 -8.17 -2.67 -10.84
N GLY A 231 -7.81 -2.24 -9.63
CA GLY A 231 -6.82 -1.19 -9.45
C GLY A 231 -5.37 -1.63 -9.72
N GLY A 232 -4.55 -0.66 -10.10
CA GLY A 232 -3.14 -0.86 -10.49
C GLY A 232 -2.17 -1.00 -9.30
N LEU A 233 -0.88 -0.94 -9.61
CA LEU A 233 0.23 -1.01 -8.62
C LEU A 233 0.12 0.03 -7.49
N ALA A 234 -0.62 1.13 -7.71
CA ALA A 234 -0.87 2.16 -6.70
C ALA A 234 -1.59 1.62 -5.43
N GLN A 235 -2.57 0.73 -5.60
CA GLN A 235 -3.27 0.10 -4.47
C GLN A 235 -2.35 -0.79 -3.63
N LEU A 236 -1.29 -1.32 -4.24
CA LEU A 236 -0.26 -2.09 -3.55
C LEU A 236 0.58 -1.22 -2.62
N GLY A 237 0.86 0.02 -3.01
CA GLY A 237 1.49 1.03 -2.16
C GLY A 237 0.65 1.34 -0.92
N GLU A 238 -0.66 1.56 -1.10
CA GLU A 238 -1.59 1.85 0.00
C GLU A 238 -1.73 0.68 0.99
N GLN A 239 -1.85 -0.56 0.49
CA GLN A 239 -1.90 -1.75 1.34
C GLN A 239 -0.59 -1.98 2.11
N THR A 240 0.55 -1.67 1.48
CA THR A 240 1.87 -1.79 2.12
C THR A 240 2.03 -0.77 3.25
N VAL A 241 1.58 0.48 3.05
CA VAL A 241 1.60 1.53 4.08
C VAL A 241 0.70 1.18 5.26
N SER A 242 -0.50 0.64 5.00
CA SER A 242 -1.44 0.19 6.06
C SER A 242 -0.88 -0.98 6.88
N CYS A 243 -0.32 -2.00 6.24
CA CYS A 243 0.37 -3.10 6.93
C CYS A 243 1.56 -2.61 7.76
N SER A 244 2.35 -1.68 7.24
CA SER A 244 3.47 -1.08 7.97
C SER A 244 2.99 -0.30 9.20
N ASN A 245 1.93 0.50 9.10
CA ASN A 245 1.34 1.23 10.24
C ASN A 245 0.82 0.30 11.34
N ARG A 246 0.42 -0.93 11.01
CA ARG A 246 0.01 -1.91 12.02
C ARG A 246 1.18 -2.58 12.73
N PHE A 247 2.26 -2.89 12.01
CA PHE A 247 3.52 -3.35 12.61
C PHE A 247 4.10 -2.27 13.56
N LEU A 248 3.76 -1.00 13.32
CA LEU A 248 4.09 0.15 14.16
C LEU A 248 3.46 0.04 15.56
N VAL A 249 2.16 -0.25 15.65
CA VAL A 249 1.45 -0.33 16.94
C VAL A 249 1.98 -1.50 17.76
N THR A 250 2.17 -2.67 17.15
CA THR A 250 2.72 -3.85 17.84
C THR A 250 4.19 -3.69 18.20
N SER A 251 5.02 -3.13 17.31
CA SER A 251 6.44 -2.87 17.62
C SER A 251 6.60 -1.75 18.64
N PHE A 252 5.76 -0.72 18.63
CA PHE A 252 5.75 0.36 19.61
C PHE A 252 5.34 -0.17 20.99
N HIS A 253 4.31 -1.01 21.06
CA HIS A 253 3.94 -1.67 22.31
C HIS A 253 5.04 -2.61 22.83
N ALA A 254 5.68 -3.36 21.93
CA ALA A 254 6.80 -4.24 22.28
C ALA A 254 8.04 -3.46 22.75
N ILE A 255 8.40 -2.35 22.09
CA ILE A 255 9.51 -1.47 22.45
C ILE A 255 9.22 -0.72 23.76
N LYS A 256 7.99 -0.24 23.97
CA LYS A 256 7.57 0.41 25.23
C LYS A 256 7.66 -0.59 26.39
N LYS A 257 7.18 -1.83 26.19
CA LYS A 257 7.21 -2.93 27.17
C LYS A 257 8.63 -3.40 27.53
N THR A 258 9.56 -3.40 26.57
CA THR A 258 10.95 -3.84 26.81
C THR A 258 11.88 -2.75 27.34
N ARG A 259 11.64 -1.46 27.03
CA ARG A 259 12.56 -0.36 27.40
C ARG A 259 12.02 0.60 28.47
N TYR A 260 10.71 0.66 28.67
CA TYR A 260 10.10 1.61 29.62
C TYR A 260 8.96 0.95 30.42
N PRO A 261 9.25 -0.08 31.24
CA PRO A 261 8.22 -0.79 32.00
C PRO A 261 7.48 0.11 33.01
N HIS A 262 8.14 1.15 33.53
CA HIS A 262 7.56 2.13 34.44
C HIS A 262 6.46 3.02 33.80
N LEU A 263 6.48 3.19 32.47
CA LEU A 263 5.43 3.93 31.74
C LEU A 263 4.17 3.08 31.50
N GLN A 264 4.24 1.75 31.65
CA GLN A 264 3.05 0.89 31.64
C GLN A 264 2.32 0.89 32.97
N ALA A 265 3.04 0.95 34.09
CA ALA A 265 2.44 0.98 35.43
C ALA A 265 1.56 2.23 35.66
N LEU A 266 1.87 3.34 34.99
CA LEU A 266 1.08 4.59 35.03
C LEU A 266 -0.16 4.57 34.12
N GLU A 267 -0.21 3.68 33.11
CA GLU A 267 -1.38 3.50 32.24
C GLU A 267 -2.36 2.46 32.81
N GLU A 268 -1.91 1.53 33.65
CA GLU A 268 -2.78 0.53 34.31
C GLU A 268 -3.41 1.04 35.62
N THR A 269 -2.98 2.20 36.13
CA THR A 269 -3.48 2.84 37.36
C THR A 269 -4.35 4.07 37.13
N GLY A 270 -4.63 4.43 35.86
CA GLY A 270 -5.55 5.50 35.47
C GLY A 270 -6.69 4.99 34.60
#